data_AF-A0A3D2QDM2-F1
#
_entry.id   AF-A0A3D2QDM2-F1
#
_cell.length_a   1.000
_cell.length_b   1.000
_cell.length_c   1.000
_cell.angle_alpha   90.00
_cell.angle_beta   90.00
_cell.angle_gamma   90.00
#
_symmetry.space_group_name_H-M   'P 1'
#
loop_
_entity.id
_entity.type
_entity.pdbx_description
1 polymer ?
#
loop_
_entity_poly.entity_id
_entity_poly.type
_entity_poly.pdbx_seq_one_letter_code
_entity_poly.pdbx_strand_id
1 'polypeptide(L)'
;MSYWKVTELDLAVLALEARGAVDKVYLHWTAGHYGQIFDEYHLLVDADGSVYAACGSFREHKAHTWRRNGRSIGIALCGAYRARASLPGYTLGQAEPPLERAQVLISRLPGMIDFGPEPPLP
;
A
#
# COMPACT_ATOMS: atom_id res chain seq x y z
N MET A 1 8.28 -7.47 15.64
CA MET A 1 7.67 -6.13 15.66
C MET A 1 6.18 -6.32 15.94
N SER A 2 5.58 -5.56 16.84
CA SER A 2 4.15 -5.65 17.16
C SER A 2 3.36 -4.66 16.30
N TYR A 3 2.45 -5.15 15.48
CA TYR A 3 1.37 -4.34 14.90
C TYR A 3 0.13 -4.44 15.79
N TRP A 4 -0.78 -3.49 15.64
CA TRP A 4 -2.02 -3.46 16.42
C TRP A 4 -3.15 -2.86 15.61
N LYS A 5 -4.37 -3.35 15.85
CA LYS A 5 -5.59 -2.84 15.20
C LYS A 5 -5.95 -1.49 15.81
N VAL A 6 -6.08 -0.46 14.98
CA VAL A 6 -6.35 0.93 15.42
C VAL A 6 -7.83 1.28 15.27
N THR A 7 -8.29 2.15 16.15
CA THR A 7 -9.59 2.83 16.04
C THR A 7 -9.44 4.22 15.39
N GLU A 8 -10.55 4.88 15.10
CA GLU A 8 -10.54 6.27 14.64
C GLU A 8 -9.92 7.22 15.68
N LEU A 9 -10.16 6.98 16.97
CA LEU A 9 -9.57 7.80 18.04
C LEU A 9 -8.05 7.63 18.10
N ASP A 10 -7.56 6.40 17.94
CA ASP A 10 -6.12 6.11 17.89
C ASP A 10 -5.45 6.83 16.72
N LEU A 11 -6.06 6.80 15.54
CA LEU A 11 -5.59 7.53 14.37
C LEU A 11 -5.56 9.05 14.61
N ALA A 12 -6.59 9.59 15.25
CA ALA A 12 -6.63 11.01 15.61
C ALA A 12 -5.52 11.40 16.59
N VAL A 13 -5.21 10.55 17.58
CA VAL A 13 -4.11 10.75 18.53
C VAL A 13 -2.77 10.73 17.80
N LEU A 14 -2.50 9.70 16.98
CA LEU A 14 -1.27 9.59 16.19
C LEU A 14 -1.09 10.79 15.24
N ALA A 15 -2.17 11.25 14.60
CA ALA A 15 -2.15 12.41 13.71
C ALA A 15 -1.89 13.71 14.46
N LEU A 16 -2.48 13.88 15.65
CA LEU A 16 -2.28 15.08 16.48
C LEU A 16 -0.83 15.17 16.96
N GLU A 17 -0.22 14.06 17.38
CA GLU A 17 1.19 14.01 17.79
C GLU A 17 2.16 14.34 16.65
N ALA A 18 1.81 13.96 15.42
CA ALA A 18 2.60 14.20 14.23
C ALA A 18 2.31 15.54 13.53
N ARG A 19 1.43 16.38 14.08
CA ARG A 19 1.04 17.67 13.50
C ARG A 19 2.27 18.54 13.22
N GLY A 20 2.42 18.97 11.96
CA GLY A 20 3.54 19.77 11.47
C GLY A 20 4.82 18.97 11.14
N ALA A 21 4.91 17.71 11.57
CA ALA A 21 6.02 16.81 11.25
C ALA A 21 5.78 16.00 9.97
N VAL A 22 4.52 15.68 9.66
CA VAL A 22 4.10 14.98 8.45
C VAL A 22 3.38 15.94 7.51
N ASP A 23 3.74 15.94 6.23
CA ASP A 23 3.12 16.78 5.19
C ASP A 23 2.74 16.01 3.91
N LYS A 24 2.98 14.69 3.88
CA LYS A 24 2.69 13.83 2.73
C LYS A 24 2.10 12.49 3.18
N VAL A 25 1.21 11.96 2.36
CA VAL A 25 0.66 10.60 2.47
C VAL A 25 0.93 9.88 1.15
N TYR A 26 1.51 8.69 1.21
CA TYR A 26 1.71 7.82 0.05
C TYR A 26 0.84 6.57 0.16
N LEU A 27 0.12 6.27 -0.91
CA LEU A 27 -0.78 5.12 -0.99
C LEU A 27 -0.12 3.98 -1.76
N HIS A 28 -0.30 2.77 -1.24
CA HIS A 28 0.30 1.53 -1.73
C HIS A 28 -0.70 0.37 -1.66
N TRP A 29 -0.31 -0.76 -2.24
CA TRP A 29 -0.83 -2.07 -1.88
C TRP A 29 0.37 -2.98 -1.57
N THR A 30 0.17 -4.06 -0.81
CA THR A 30 1.28 -4.90 -0.33
C THR A 30 1.80 -5.89 -1.39
N ALA A 31 0.99 -6.19 -2.40
CA ALA A 31 1.21 -7.31 -3.33
C ALA A 31 1.33 -8.67 -2.63
N GLY A 32 0.84 -8.73 -1.38
CA GLY A 32 0.72 -9.93 -0.56
C GLY A 32 -0.74 -10.33 -0.41
N HIS A 33 -1.01 -11.15 0.59
CA HIS A 33 -2.35 -11.58 0.95
C HIS A 33 -3.01 -10.60 1.96
N TYR A 34 -4.32 -10.67 2.08
CA TYR A 34 -5.06 -10.16 3.23
C TYR A 34 -4.53 -10.84 4.51
N GLY A 35 -4.67 -10.15 5.64
CA GLY A 35 -4.10 -10.58 6.92
C GLY A 35 -2.57 -10.50 7.04
N GLN A 36 -1.84 -10.12 5.98
CA GLN A 36 -0.38 -9.95 6.03
C GLN A 36 0.00 -8.49 6.30
N ILE A 37 0.66 -8.28 7.45
CA ILE A 37 1.11 -6.95 7.87
C ILE A 37 2.61 -6.78 7.63
N PHE A 38 3.00 -5.64 7.05
CA PHE A 38 4.35 -5.31 6.64
C PHE A 38 4.86 -4.07 7.39
N ASP A 39 6.08 -4.14 7.91
CA ASP A 39 6.65 -3.08 8.76
C ASP A 39 7.06 -1.84 7.96
N GLU A 40 7.21 -1.96 6.64
CA GLU A 40 7.61 -0.89 5.74
C GLU A 40 6.57 0.23 5.62
N TYR A 41 5.34 0.01 6.08
CA TYR A 41 4.24 0.96 6.07
C TYR A 41 3.89 1.41 7.49
N HIS A 42 3.23 2.57 7.60
CA HIS A 42 2.72 3.05 8.88
C HIS A 42 1.35 2.40 9.18
N LEU A 43 0.47 2.44 8.18
CA LEU A 43 -0.89 1.92 8.28
C LEU A 43 -1.13 0.89 7.17
N LEU A 44 -1.85 -0.17 7.52
CA LEU A 44 -2.29 -1.19 6.58
C LEU A 44 -3.79 -1.44 6.75
N VAL A 45 -4.52 -1.43 5.64
CA VAL A 45 -5.96 -1.67 5.61
C VAL A 45 -6.22 -3.06 5.07
N ASP A 46 -6.91 -3.89 5.85
CA ASP A 46 -7.20 -5.27 5.50
C ASP A 46 -8.57 -5.43 4.80
N ALA A 47 -8.88 -6.64 4.32
CA ALA A 47 -10.07 -6.95 3.53
C ALA A 47 -11.40 -6.49 4.15
N ASP A 48 -11.51 -6.59 5.47
CA ASP A 48 -12.72 -6.23 6.23
C ASP A 48 -12.79 -4.73 6.58
N GLY A 49 -11.84 -3.93 6.08
CA GLY A 49 -11.70 -2.51 6.39
C GLY A 49 -11.00 -2.22 7.72
N SER A 50 -10.54 -3.25 8.45
CA SER A 50 -9.72 -3.07 9.64
C SER A 50 -8.42 -2.36 9.27
N VAL A 51 -8.02 -1.40 10.11
CA VAL A 51 -6.74 -0.70 9.97
C VAL A 51 -5.78 -1.19 11.04
N TYR A 52 -4.55 -1.48 10.64
CA TYR A 52 -3.47 -1.88 11.52
C TYR A 52 -2.34 -0.86 11.46
N ALA A 53 -1.83 -0.46 12.61
CA ALA A 53 -0.61 0.32 12.71
C ALA A 53 0.58 -0.61 12.94
N ALA A 54 1.61 -0.47 12.09
CA ALA A 54 2.92 -1.09 12.27
C ALA A 54 3.94 -0.07 12.82
N CYS A 55 3.45 0.94 13.54
CA CYS A 55 4.25 1.99 14.19
C CYS A 55 3.60 2.40 15.52
N GLY A 56 4.41 2.98 16.42
CA GLY A 56 3.94 3.70 17.60
C GLY A 56 3.73 5.20 17.35
N SER A 57 4.33 5.75 16.28
CA SER A 57 4.19 7.17 15.89
C SER A 57 4.26 7.36 14.38
N PHE A 58 3.49 8.31 13.84
CA PHE A 58 3.61 8.76 12.43
C PHE A 58 4.90 9.55 12.13
N ARG A 59 5.77 9.73 13.12
CA ARG A 59 7.09 10.35 12.94
C ARG A 59 8.19 9.31 12.68
N GLU A 60 7.88 8.03 12.87
CA GLU A 60 8.83 6.95 12.59
C GLU A 60 9.21 6.91 11.11
N HIS A 61 10.47 6.67 10.81
CA HIS A 61 10.89 6.49 9.43
C HIS A 61 10.54 5.07 8.97
N LYS A 62 9.67 4.95 7.96
CA LYS A 62 9.30 3.68 7.33
C LYS A 62 9.73 3.64 5.86
N ALA A 63 10.07 2.47 5.34
CA ALA A 63 10.71 2.29 4.03
C ALA A 63 9.72 2.08 2.85
N HIS A 64 8.58 2.76 2.84
CA HIS A 64 7.49 2.56 1.85
C HIS A 64 7.71 3.21 0.47
N THR A 65 8.59 4.21 0.34
CA THR A 65 8.70 5.04 -0.88
C THR A 65 10.07 5.71 -0.99
N TRP A 66 10.97 5.10 -1.76
CA TRP A 66 12.33 5.59 -1.97
C TRP A 66 12.42 7.11 -2.22
N ARG A 67 13.34 7.77 -1.51
CA ARG A 67 13.60 9.22 -1.54
C ARG A 67 12.42 10.12 -1.12
N ARG A 68 11.36 9.54 -0.57
CA ARG A 68 10.14 10.26 -0.20
C ARG A 68 9.62 9.93 1.20
N ASN A 69 10.34 9.12 1.97
CA ASN A 69 9.95 8.64 3.31
C ASN A 69 10.02 9.69 4.41
N GLY A 70 10.81 10.75 4.22
CA GLY A 70 10.91 11.83 5.20
C GLY A 70 9.64 12.66 5.25
N ARG A 71 9.16 12.96 6.47
CA ARG A 71 7.96 13.77 6.73
C ARG A 71 6.71 13.23 6.02
N SER A 72 6.61 11.90 5.89
CA SER A 72 5.51 11.25 5.21
C SER A 72 5.06 10.00 5.94
N ILE A 73 3.79 9.67 5.78
CA ILE A 73 3.28 8.34 6.14
C ILE A 73 2.99 7.53 4.88
N GLY A 74 3.19 6.21 5.00
CA GLY A 74 2.86 5.22 3.99
C GLY A 74 1.66 4.41 4.45
N ILE A 75 0.63 4.34 3.61
CA ILE A 75 -0.59 3.56 3.86
C ILE A 75 -0.69 2.52 2.75
N ALA A 76 -0.85 1.25 3.11
CA ALA A 76 -1.02 0.17 2.15
C ALA A 76 -2.38 -0.52 2.31
N LEU A 77 -2.99 -0.91 1.20
CA LEU A 77 -4.02 -1.95 1.21
C LEU A 77 -3.33 -3.32 1.27
N CYS A 78 -3.72 -4.17 2.21
CA CYS A 78 -3.33 -5.57 2.17
C CYS A 78 -3.97 -6.24 0.95
N GLY A 79 -3.29 -7.20 0.34
CA GLY A 79 -3.82 -7.94 -0.81
C GLY A 79 -3.13 -7.62 -2.13
N ALA A 80 -3.85 -7.93 -3.21
CA ALA A 80 -3.39 -7.89 -4.59
C ALA A 80 -2.20 -8.85 -4.88
N TYR A 81 -2.08 -9.94 -4.10
CA TYR A 81 -1.24 -11.07 -4.48
C TYR A 81 -1.62 -11.56 -5.87
N ARG A 82 -0.64 -11.63 -6.79
CA ARG A 82 -0.84 -12.02 -8.19
C ARG A 82 -1.90 -11.20 -8.95
N ALA A 83 -2.22 -9.99 -8.50
CA ALA A 83 -3.14 -9.11 -9.22
C ALA A 83 -2.64 -8.87 -10.65
N ARG A 84 -3.59 -8.77 -11.59
CA ARG A 84 -3.33 -8.54 -13.00
C ARG A 84 -4.14 -7.33 -13.44
N ALA A 85 -3.52 -6.41 -14.17
CA ALA A 85 -4.27 -5.33 -14.82
C ALA A 85 -4.40 -5.65 -16.31
N SER A 86 -5.63 -5.94 -16.74
CA SER A 86 -5.95 -6.15 -18.15
C SER A 86 -6.31 -4.85 -18.82
N LEU A 87 -5.62 -4.56 -19.90
CA LEU A 87 -5.79 -3.41 -20.78
C LEU A 87 -6.16 -3.95 -22.17
N PRO A 88 -6.81 -3.16 -23.03
CA PRO A 88 -7.08 -3.58 -24.40
C PRO A 88 -5.80 -4.04 -25.10
N GLY A 89 -5.70 -5.35 -25.36
CA GLY A 89 -4.54 -5.98 -26.00
C GLY A 89 -3.32 -6.25 -25.10
N TYR A 90 -3.39 -6.06 -23.78
CA TYR A 90 -2.23 -6.23 -22.90
C TYR A 90 -2.61 -6.55 -21.45
N THR A 91 -1.82 -7.37 -20.76
CA THR A 91 -2.00 -7.65 -19.33
C THR A 91 -0.71 -7.35 -18.55
N LEU A 92 -0.78 -6.37 -17.64
CA LEU A 92 0.27 -6.11 -16.65
C LEU A 92 0.23 -7.18 -15.55
N GLY A 93 1.41 -7.66 -15.10
CA GLY A 93 1.54 -8.62 -14.00
C GLY A 93 1.71 -10.10 -14.42
N GLN A 94 1.83 -10.38 -15.72
CA GLN A 94 2.50 -11.60 -16.19
C GLN A 94 4.01 -11.46 -15.88
N ALA A 95 4.71 -12.57 -15.63
CA ALA A 95 6.15 -12.61 -15.37
C ALA A 95 6.99 -12.25 -16.62
N GLU A 96 6.74 -11.08 -17.21
CA GLU A 96 7.44 -10.54 -18.36
C GLU A 96 8.44 -9.44 -17.92
N PRO A 97 9.64 -9.37 -18.52
CA PRO A 97 10.70 -8.45 -18.08
C PRO A 97 10.27 -6.97 -18.12
N PRO A 98 10.56 -6.16 -17.07
CA PRO A 98 10.03 -4.81 -16.93
C PRO A 98 10.54 -3.76 -17.95
N LEU A 99 11.67 -4.03 -18.62
CA LEU A 99 12.51 -2.95 -19.14
C LEU A 99 12.04 -2.36 -20.48
N GLU A 100 11.26 -3.07 -21.30
CA GLU A 100 10.94 -2.58 -22.66
C GLU A 100 9.57 -1.91 -22.83
N ARG A 101 8.68 -1.92 -21.82
CA ARG A 101 7.26 -1.55 -22.08
C ARG A 101 6.65 -0.46 -21.19
N ALA A 102 7.35 0.00 -20.15
CA ALA A 102 6.82 1.01 -19.23
C ALA A 102 6.60 2.40 -19.90
N GLN A 103 7.32 2.72 -20.98
CA GLN A 103 7.23 4.03 -21.64
C GLN A 103 6.00 4.19 -22.57
N VAL A 104 5.40 3.10 -23.05
CA VAL A 104 4.31 3.15 -24.04
C VAL A 104 2.92 3.30 -23.40
N LEU A 105 2.77 2.94 -22.12
CA LEU A 105 1.46 2.78 -21.46
C LEU A 105 1.03 3.92 -20.53
N ILE A 106 1.98 4.71 -20.02
CA ILE A 106 1.70 5.79 -19.05
C ILE A 106 0.79 6.89 -19.64
N SER A 107 0.73 7.02 -20.97
CA SER A 107 -0.01 8.11 -21.63
C SER A 107 -1.49 7.85 -21.92
N ARG A 108 -2.10 6.68 -21.58
CA ARG A 108 -3.41 6.31 -22.18
C ARG A 108 -4.49 5.62 -21.32
N LEU A 109 -4.44 5.57 -19.99
CA LEU A 109 -5.34 4.65 -19.27
C LEU A 109 -6.37 5.29 -18.33
N PRO A 110 -7.67 5.14 -18.65
CA PRO A 110 -8.72 4.77 -17.71
C PRO A 110 -8.83 3.23 -17.69
N GLY A 111 -7.96 2.54 -16.95
CA GLY A 111 -8.00 1.08 -16.81
C GLY A 111 -8.74 0.68 -15.53
N MET A 112 -9.75 -0.18 -15.64
CA MET A 112 -10.38 -0.83 -14.49
C MET A 112 -9.42 -1.91 -13.95
N ILE A 113 -9.02 -1.81 -12.70
CA ILE A 113 -8.25 -2.86 -12.02
C ILE A 113 -9.25 -3.89 -11.49
N ASP A 114 -9.25 -5.08 -12.07
CA ASP A 114 -9.96 -6.23 -11.52
C ASP A 114 -9.05 -6.92 -10.50
N PHE A 115 -9.41 -6.82 -9.23
CA PHE A 115 -8.65 -7.44 -8.14
C PHE A 115 -8.91 -8.95 -8.03
N GLY A 116 -9.97 -9.48 -8.68
CA GLY A 116 -10.38 -10.88 -8.56
C GLY A 116 -10.74 -11.31 -7.12
N PRO A 117 -11.17 -12.56 -6.92
CA PRO A 117 -11.19 -13.16 -5.58
C PRO A 117 -9.76 -13.33 -5.08
N GLU A 118 -9.54 -13.19 -3.77
CA GLU A 118 -8.20 -13.38 -3.20
C GLU A 118 -7.67 -14.79 -3.51
N PRO A 119 -6.44 -14.93 -4.01
CA PRO A 119 -5.85 -16.25 -4.19
C PRO A 119 -5.65 -16.97 -2.84
N PRO A 120 -5.75 -18.30 -2.79
CA PRO A 120 -5.50 -19.06 -1.57
C PRO A 120 -4.07 -18.85 -1.07
N LEU A 121 -3.91 -18.88 0.25
CA LEU A 121 -2.59 -18.93 0.90
C LEU A 121 -1.82 -20.18 0.42
N PRO A 122 -0.48 -20.11 0.30
CA PRO A 122 0.36 -21.27 -0.02
C PRO A 122 0.29 -22.38 1.03
#